data_AF-A0A935M4H4-F1
#
_entry.id   AF-A0A935M4H4-F1
#
_cell.length_a   1.000
_cell.length_b   1.000
_cell.length_c   1.000
_cell.angle_alpha   90.00
_cell.angle_beta   90.00
_cell.angle_gamma   90.00
#
_symmetry.space_group_name_H-M   'P 1'
#
loop_
_entity.id
_entity.type
_entity.pdbx_description
1 polymer ?
#
loop_
_entity_poly.entity_id
_entity_poly.type
_entity_poly.pdbx_seq_one_letter_code
_entity_poly.pdbx_strand_id
1 'polypeptide(L)'
;MPVIKDSFNSIKLTSSKDETIYINSINWGVSDDYQRTIITKDKNALKDRDYNIRYIDRLEPFIYSYNNDTLKLYFDEEINYRPEEKFSTIIIECIALDSRKYDKLRIRAFENDGYHCVPNRVKIDYPADMPAPPNKKN
;
A
#
# COMPACT_ATOMS: atom_id res chain seq x y z
N MET A 1 11.39 22.31 -18.10
CA MET A 1 10.31 21.35 -17.79
C MET A 1 10.27 21.19 -16.27
N PRO A 2 9.09 21.22 -15.61
CA PRO A 2 9.04 20.97 -14.18
C PRO A 2 9.50 19.54 -13.91
N VAL A 3 10.47 19.38 -13.00
CA VAL A 3 10.88 18.08 -12.51
C VAL A 3 9.76 17.58 -11.62
N ILE A 4 8.95 16.64 -12.12
CA ILE A 4 7.93 15.98 -11.30
C ILE A 4 8.70 15.16 -10.28
N LYS A 5 8.60 15.58 -9.02
CA LYS A 5 9.30 14.96 -7.90
C LYS A 5 8.55 13.69 -7.51
N ASP A 6 9.29 12.61 -7.33
CA ASP A 6 8.73 11.34 -6.88
C ASP A 6 7.98 11.47 -5.56
N SER A 7 6.86 10.75 -5.47
CA SER A 7 5.97 10.75 -4.32
C SER A 7 6.31 9.57 -3.41
N PHE A 8 7.21 9.80 -2.45
CA PHE A 8 7.58 8.81 -1.44
C PHE A 8 6.61 8.82 -0.25
N ASN A 9 6.12 7.63 0.11
CA ASN A 9 5.23 7.38 1.23
C ASN A 9 5.86 6.30 2.14
N SER A 10 5.72 6.46 3.45
CA SER A 10 6.22 5.49 4.43
C SER A 10 5.21 5.33 5.57
N ILE A 11 4.71 4.11 5.73
CA ILE A 11 3.78 3.74 6.78
C ILE A 11 4.57 2.97 7.84
N LYS A 12 4.59 3.48 9.07
CA LYS A 12 5.24 2.84 10.22
C LYS A 12 4.26 1.90 10.92
N LEU A 13 4.67 0.65 11.12
CA LEU A 13 3.99 -0.32 11.97
C LEU A 13 4.92 -0.74 13.11
N THR A 14 4.39 -0.85 14.33
CA THR A 14 5.17 -1.24 15.51
C THR A 14 4.49 -2.42 16.19
N SER A 15 5.27 -3.44 16.54
CA SER A 15 4.80 -4.61 17.28
C SER A 15 4.62 -4.33 18.76
N SER A 16 3.92 -5.24 19.44
CA SER A 16 3.78 -5.26 20.90
C SER A 16 5.12 -5.39 21.65
N LYS A 17 6.19 -5.72 20.94
CA LYS A 17 7.56 -5.88 21.44
C LYS A 17 8.53 -4.83 20.86
N ASP A 18 8.00 -3.69 20.43
CA ASP A 18 8.75 -2.53 19.91
C ASP A 18 9.54 -2.74 18.60
N GLU A 19 9.52 -3.94 17.99
CA GLU A 19 10.03 -4.09 16.62
C GLU A 19 9.18 -3.23 15.68
N THR A 20 9.85 -2.42 14.87
CA THR A 20 9.22 -1.53 13.91
C THR A 20 9.54 -1.98 12.49
N ILE A 21 8.53 -1.96 11.64
CA ILE A 21 8.67 -2.13 10.19
C ILE A 21 8.00 -0.97 9.46
N TYR A 22 8.38 -0.82 8.21
CA TYR A 22 7.87 0.20 7.31
C TYR A 22 7.35 -0.44 6.05
N ILE A 23 6.17 -0.01 5.61
CA ILE A 23 5.68 -0.21 4.25
C ILE A 23 6.02 1.08 3.51
N ASN A 24 7.08 1.05 2.71
CA ASN A 24 7.51 2.19 1.91
C ASN A 24 7.00 2.01 0.49
N SER A 25 6.47 3.08 -0.09
CA SER A 25 6.12 3.11 -1.50
C SER A 25 6.59 4.40 -2.17
N ILE A 26 7.07 4.30 -3.39
CA ILE A 26 7.44 5.45 -4.22
C ILE A 26 6.64 5.39 -5.51
N ASN A 27 5.96 6.49 -5.83
CA ASN A 27 5.24 6.67 -7.07
C ASN A 27 5.99 7.67 -7.95
N TRP A 28 6.03 7.40 -9.25
CA TRP A 28 6.65 8.30 -10.23
C TRP A 28 5.99 8.19 -11.60
N GLY A 29 6.32 9.14 -12.48
CA GLY A 29 5.67 9.32 -13.78
C GLY A 29 4.82 10.59 -13.77
N VAL A 30 4.41 11.06 -14.94
CA VAL A 30 3.62 12.31 -15.04
C VAL A 30 2.25 12.15 -14.38
N SER A 31 1.73 10.93 -14.40
CA SER A 31 0.44 10.57 -13.80
C SER A 31 0.57 9.52 -12.69
N ASP A 32 1.76 9.41 -12.06
CA ASP A 32 2.08 8.37 -11.08
C ASP A 32 1.84 6.94 -11.61
N ASP A 33 2.17 6.73 -12.89
CA ASP A 33 1.94 5.49 -13.64
C ASP A 33 2.76 4.31 -13.12
N TYR A 34 3.77 4.58 -12.30
CA TYR A 34 4.64 3.59 -11.73
C TYR A 34 4.65 3.67 -10.22
N GLN A 35 4.70 2.50 -9.57
CA GLN A 35 4.80 2.38 -8.13
C GLN A 35 5.69 1.20 -7.75
N ARG A 36 6.63 1.46 -6.85
CA ARG A 36 7.37 0.42 -6.14
C ARG A 36 7.00 0.43 -4.68
N THR A 37 6.86 -0.76 -4.11
CA THR A 37 6.55 -0.93 -2.69
C THR A 37 7.46 -1.98 -2.06
N ILE A 38 7.94 -1.72 -0.84
CA ILE A 38 8.76 -2.64 -0.06
C ILE A 38 8.31 -2.64 1.40
N ILE A 39 8.52 -3.78 2.06
CA ILE A 39 8.40 -3.93 3.51
C ILE A 39 9.80 -4.11 4.08
N THR A 40 10.19 -3.25 5.02
CA THR A 40 11.57 -3.20 5.54
C THR A 40 11.66 -2.64 6.96
N LYS A 41 12.83 -2.72 7.61
CA LYS A 41 13.14 -1.96 8.83
C LYS A 41 13.71 -0.57 8.54
N ASP A 42 14.12 -0.26 7.31
CA ASP A 42 14.65 1.05 6.95
C ASP A 42 13.54 2.00 6.45
N LYS A 43 13.28 3.06 7.22
CA LYS A 43 12.32 4.11 6.87
C LYS A 43 12.64 4.78 5.52
N ASN A 44 13.89 4.82 5.10
CA ASN A 44 14.31 5.50 3.87
C ASN A 44 14.52 4.55 2.68
N ALA A 45 14.28 3.24 2.83
CA ALA A 45 14.32 2.32 1.70
C ALA A 45 13.34 2.76 0.61
N LEU A 46 13.72 2.63 -0.67
CA LEU A 46 13.00 3.15 -1.84
C LEU A 46 12.84 4.67 -1.92
N LYS A 47 13.40 5.46 -1.00
CA LYS A 47 13.35 6.93 -1.11
C LYS A 47 14.10 7.43 -2.34
N ASP A 48 15.19 6.74 -2.67
CA ASP A 48 15.87 6.83 -3.95
C ASP A 48 15.52 5.55 -4.74
N ARG A 49 15.23 5.69 -6.04
CA ARG A 49 14.74 4.57 -6.89
C ARG A 49 15.70 3.39 -6.99
N ASP A 50 16.94 3.57 -6.56
CA ASP A 50 18.05 2.62 -6.69
C ASP A 50 18.20 1.75 -5.42
N TYR A 51 17.15 0.98 -5.11
CA TYR A 51 17.15 0.07 -3.97
C TYR A 51 17.26 -1.39 -4.44
N ASN A 52 18.27 -2.09 -3.96
CA ASN A 52 18.67 -3.43 -4.42
C ASN A 52 17.99 -4.62 -3.70
N ILE A 53 16.98 -4.36 -2.87
CA ILE A 53 16.22 -5.42 -2.19
C ILE A 53 14.94 -5.68 -2.96
N ARG A 54 14.42 -6.92 -2.92
CA ARG A 54 13.17 -7.29 -3.57
C ARG A 54 11.99 -6.40 -3.16
N TYR A 55 11.46 -5.68 -4.15
CA TYR A 55 10.27 -4.84 -4.07
C TYR A 55 9.14 -5.39 -4.94
N ILE A 56 7.95 -4.81 -4.81
CA ILE A 56 6.79 -5.06 -5.68
C ILE A 56 6.66 -3.90 -6.65
N ASP A 57 6.66 -4.19 -7.95
CA ASP A 57 6.52 -3.20 -9.02
C ASP A 57 5.10 -3.29 -9.61
N ARG A 58 4.12 -2.75 -8.88
CA ARG A 58 2.69 -2.77 -9.22
C ARG A 58 2.00 -1.58 -8.58
N LEU A 59 1.15 -0.90 -9.35
CA LEU A 59 0.20 0.09 -8.83
C LEU A 59 -0.77 -0.59 -7.87
N GLU A 60 -1.01 0.00 -6.70
CA GLU A 60 -1.87 -0.57 -5.65
C GLU A 60 -1.54 -2.05 -5.37
N PRO A 61 -0.31 -2.35 -4.93
CA PRO A 61 0.26 -3.69 -5.01
C PRO A 61 -0.46 -4.72 -4.13
N PHE A 62 -1.06 -4.28 -3.03
CA PHE A 62 -1.83 -5.10 -2.11
C PHE A 62 -2.70 -4.21 -1.19
N ILE A 63 -3.68 -4.86 -0.55
CA ILE A 63 -4.35 -4.35 0.65
C ILE A 63 -3.66 -4.95 1.86
N TYR A 64 -3.55 -4.20 2.96
CA TYR A 64 -3.00 -4.76 4.20
C TYR A 64 -3.90 -4.54 5.41
N SER A 65 -3.72 -5.42 6.40
CA SER A 65 -4.23 -5.25 7.76
C SER A 65 -3.13 -5.62 8.74
N TYR A 66 -3.03 -4.90 9.85
CA TYR A 66 -2.05 -5.19 10.89
C TYR A 66 -2.73 -5.39 12.24
N ASN A 67 -2.60 -6.58 12.82
CA ASN A 67 -3.18 -6.90 14.11
C ASN A 67 -2.37 -8.01 14.82
N ASN A 68 -2.23 -7.92 16.15
CA ASN A 68 -1.52 -8.91 16.98
C ASN A 68 -0.15 -9.31 16.40
N ASP A 69 0.68 -8.32 16.09
CA ASP A 69 2.01 -8.49 15.48
C ASP A 69 2.02 -9.25 14.14
N THR A 70 0.86 -9.38 13.49
CA THR A 70 0.72 -10.03 12.19
C THR A 70 0.34 -8.99 11.14
N LEU A 71 1.19 -8.82 10.15
CA LEU A 71 0.92 -8.05 8.94
C LEU A 71 0.41 -8.99 7.85
N LYS A 72 -0.86 -8.85 7.50
CA LYS A 72 -1.48 -9.59 6.40
C LYS A 72 -1.49 -8.72 5.16
N LEU A 73 -0.98 -9.27 4.06
CA LEU A 73 -0.94 -8.67 2.74
C LEU A 73 -1.87 -9.47 1.83
N TYR A 74 -2.92 -8.83 1.34
CA TYR A 74 -3.90 -9.43 0.46
C TYR A 74 -3.58 -9.02 -0.98
N PHE A 75 -3.41 -10.01 -1.85
CA PHE A 75 -3.10 -9.84 -3.27
C PHE A 75 -4.29 -10.28 -4.13
N ASP A 76 -4.47 -9.59 -5.25
CA ASP A 76 -5.43 -9.97 -6.29
C ASP A 76 -4.84 -11.11 -7.13
N GLU A 77 -5.46 -12.28 -7.03
CA GLU A 77 -5.21 -13.54 -7.74
C GLU A 77 -3.88 -14.25 -7.43
N GLU A 78 -2.72 -13.59 -7.58
CA GLU A 78 -1.41 -14.24 -7.46
C GLU A 78 -0.47 -13.56 -6.45
N ILE A 79 0.33 -14.37 -5.74
CA ILE A 79 1.41 -13.90 -4.88
C ILE A 79 2.75 -14.15 -5.58
N ASN A 80 3.39 -13.08 -6.03
CA ASN A 80 4.77 -13.13 -6.55
C ASN A 80 5.79 -12.42 -5.62
N TYR A 81 5.37 -12.14 -4.39
CA TYR A 81 6.14 -11.39 -3.41
C TYR A 81 6.37 -12.17 -2.12
N ARG A 82 7.59 -12.05 -1.59
CA ARG A 82 7.93 -12.41 -0.22
C ARG A 82 8.99 -11.42 0.26
N PRO A 83 8.83 -10.81 1.45
CA PRO A 83 9.88 -9.98 2.03
C PRO A 83 11.17 -10.79 2.20
N GLU A 84 12.29 -10.25 1.73
CA GLU A 84 13.62 -10.86 1.95
C GLU A 84 14.13 -10.62 3.36
N GLU A 85 13.75 -9.48 3.93
CA GLU A 85 14.13 -9.10 5.28
C GLU A 85 13.42 -9.98 6.33
N LYS A 86 14.15 -10.36 7.38
CA LYS A 86 13.62 -11.15 8.49
C LYS A 86 13.18 -10.25 9.64
N PHE A 87 11.99 -10.52 10.15
CA PHE A 87 11.40 -9.83 11.30
C PHE A 87 11.36 -10.79 12.49
N SER A 88 11.60 -10.25 13.66
CA SER A 88 11.87 -11.02 14.88
C SER A 88 10.59 -11.28 15.66
N THR A 89 9.65 -10.34 15.61
CA THR A 89 8.39 -10.37 16.35
C THR A 89 7.19 -10.23 15.43
N ILE A 90 7.35 -9.61 14.25
CA ILE A 90 6.28 -9.45 13.28
C ILE A 90 6.22 -10.63 12.31
N ILE A 91 5.01 -11.20 12.16
CA ILE A 91 4.71 -12.24 11.17
C ILE A 91 4.13 -11.56 9.93
N ILE A 92 4.66 -11.87 8.75
CA ILE A 92 4.11 -11.39 7.48
C ILE A 92 3.46 -12.54 6.75
N GLU A 93 2.15 -12.43 6.51
CA GLU A 93 1.35 -13.38 5.75
C GLU A 93 0.99 -12.77 4.40
N CYS A 94 1.32 -13.47 3.32
CA CYS A 94 0.87 -13.11 1.97
C CYS A 94 -0.31 -14.01 1.59
N ILE A 95 -1.43 -13.41 1.20
CA ILE A 95 -2.70 -14.10 0.96
C ILE A 95 -3.21 -13.70 -0.43
N ALA A 96 -3.29 -14.66 -1.36
CA ALA A 96 -3.97 -14.47 -2.63
C ALA A 96 -5.48 -14.60 -2.41
N LEU A 97 -6.23 -13.68 -2.99
CA LEU A 97 -7.68 -13.69 -3.00
C LEU A 97 -8.18 -13.76 -4.43
N ASP A 98 -9.31 -14.43 -4.62
CA ASP A 98 -10.08 -14.26 -5.85
C ASP A 98 -10.55 -12.81 -5.97
N SER A 99 -10.72 -12.33 -7.19
CA SER A 99 -11.01 -10.93 -7.49
C SER A 99 -12.30 -10.44 -6.79
N ARG A 100 -13.32 -11.29 -6.62
CA ARG A 100 -14.56 -10.93 -5.88
C ARG A 100 -14.31 -10.67 -4.40
N LYS A 101 -13.45 -11.47 -3.74
CA LYS A 101 -13.06 -11.23 -2.34
C LYS A 101 -12.15 -10.02 -2.22
N TYR A 102 -11.23 -9.85 -3.17
CA TYR A 102 -10.35 -8.69 -3.22
C TYR A 102 -11.15 -7.39 -3.32
N ASP A 103 -12.13 -7.31 -4.22
CA ASP A 103 -13.00 -6.14 -4.38
C ASP A 103 -13.75 -5.76 -3.10
N LYS A 104 -14.27 -6.74 -2.37
CA LYS A 104 -14.93 -6.50 -1.07
C LYS A 104 -13.97 -5.90 -0.06
N LEU A 105 -12.75 -6.43 0.01
CA LEU A 105 -11.69 -5.90 0.87
C LEU A 105 -11.26 -4.50 0.45
N ARG A 106 -11.24 -4.23 -0.86
CA ARG A 106 -10.88 -2.93 -1.41
C ARG A 106 -11.85 -1.85 -0.93
N ILE A 107 -13.16 -2.12 -0.94
CA ILE A 107 -14.19 -1.21 -0.40
C ILE A 107 -13.91 -0.91 1.08
N ARG A 108 -13.65 -1.93 1.89
CA ARG A 108 -13.34 -1.75 3.32
C ARG A 108 -12.04 -0.95 3.53
N ALA A 109 -11.05 -1.15 2.67
CA ALA A 109 -9.81 -0.39 2.71
C ALA A 109 -10.01 1.09 2.36
N PHE A 110 -10.92 1.41 1.42
CA PHE A 110 -11.34 2.79 1.14
C PHE A 110 -12.05 3.45 2.32
N GLU A 111 -12.77 2.66 3.11
CA GLU A 111 -13.46 3.12 4.31
C GLU A 111 -12.56 3.13 5.55
N ASN A 112 -11.33 2.60 5.45
CA ASN A 112 -10.40 2.37 6.56
C ASN A 112 -10.99 1.49 7.69
N ASP A 113 -11.83 0.52 7.33
CA ASP A 113 -12.46 -0.43 8.26
C ASP A 113 -11.50 -1.58 8.65
N GLY A 114 -10.35 -1.22 9.23
CA GLY A 114 -9.31 -2.16 9.63
C GLY A 114 -8.45 -2.73 8.49
N TYR A 115 -8.64 -2.23 7.27
CA TYR A 115 -7.84 -2.53 6.08
C TYR A 115 -7.38 -1.24 5.42
N HIS A 116 -6.27 -1.30 4.71
CA HIS A 116 -5.62 -0.12 4.14
C HIS A 116 -4.99 -0.44 2.77
N CYS A 117 -4.97 0.56 1.88
CA CYS A 117 -4.31 0.49 0.58
C CYS A 117 -2.87 1.00 0.63
N VAL A 118 -2.06 0.69 -0.40
CA VAL A 118 -0.72 1.26 -0.57
C VAL A 118 -0.61 1.97 -1.93
N PRO A 119 -0.27 3.27 -1.99
CA PRO A 119 -0.12 4.17 -0.86
C PRO A 119 -1.44 4.34 -0.10
N ASN A 120 -1.37 4.76 1.17
CA ASN A 120 -2.57 5.05 1.94
C ASN A 120 -3.37 6.13 1.20
N ARG A 121 -4.62 5.82 0.88
CA ARG A 121 -5.54 6.80 0.29
C ARG A 121 -6.11 7.65 1.41
N VAL A 122 -5.75 8.93 1.43
CA VAL A 122 -6.46 9.92 2.24
C VAL A 122 -7.75 10.24 1.50
N LYS A 123 -8.91 10.24 2.19
CA LYS A 123 -10.14 10.79 1.61
C LYS A 123 -9.83 12.23 1.20
N ILE A 124 -9.84 12.48 -0.10
CA ILE A 124 -9.84 13.84 -0.62
C ILE A 124 -11.29 14.29 -0.43
N ASP A 125 -11.52 15.21 0.51
CA ASP A 125 -12.78 15.94 0.53
C ASP A 125 -12.91 16.60 -0.83
N TYR A 126 -13.91 16.16 -1.59
CA TYR A 126 -14.16 16.72 -2.91
C TYR A 126 -14.35 18.23 -2.75
N PRO A 127 -13.70 19.04 -3.61
CA PRO A 127 -13.97 20.47 -3.64
C PRO A 127 -15.47 20.71 -3.72
N ALA A 128 -15.99 21.64 -2.92
CA ALA A 128 -17.43 21.92 -2.84
C ALA A 128 -18.04 22.37 -4.19
N ASP A 129 -17.19 22.78 -5.12
CA ASP A 129 -17.51 23.20 -6.49
C ASP A 129 -17.46 22.05 -7.52
N MET A 130 -17.17 20.81 -7.11
CA MET A 130 -17.26 19.67 -8.02
C MET A 130 -18.73 19.42 -8.41
N PRO A 131 -19.07 19.40 -9.71
CA PRO A 131 -20.44 19.16 -10.14
C PRO A 131 -20.92 17.78 -9.68
N ALA A 132 -22.13 17.73 -9.10
CA ALA A 132 -22.73 16.48 -8.67
C ALA A 132 -22.82 15.49 -9.85
N PRO A 133 -22.61 14.19 -9.62
CA PRO A 133 -22.74 13.19 -10.67
C PRO A 133 -24.15 13.24 -11.28
N PRO A 134 -24.29 13.03 -12.60
CA PRO A 134 -25.59 13.08 -13.26
C PRO A 134 -26.50 12.02 -12.65
N ASN A 135 -27.69 12.45 -12.20
CA ASN A 135 -28.69 11.57 -11.61
C ASN A 135 -28.99 10.42 -12.59
N LYS A 136 -28.65 9.19 -12.20
CA LYS A 136 -29.15 8.00 -12.90
C LYS A 136 -30.65 7.97 -12.66
N LYS A 137 -31.42 8.43 -13.65
CA LYS A 137 -32.86 8.18 -13.70
C LYS A 137 -33.02 6.67 -13.91
N ASN A 138 -33.57 6.00 -12.89
CA ASN A 138 -34.21 4.69 -13.05
C ASN A 138 -35.48 4.85 -13.89
#